data_AF-S4XEM4-F1
#
_entry.id   AF-S4XEM4-F1
#
_cell.length_a   1.000
_cell.length_b   1.000
_cell.length_c   1.000
_cell.angle_alpha   90.00
_cell.angle_beta   90.00
_cell.angle_gamma   90.00
#
_symmetry.space_group_name_H-M   'P 1'
#
loop_
_entity.id
_entity.type
_entity.pdbx_description
1 polymer ?
#
loop_
_entity_poly.entity_id
_entity_poly.type
_entity_poly.pdbx_seq_one_letter_code
_entity_poly.pdbx_strand_id
1 'polypeptide(L)'
;MDSSESTASTASIDEVMEELMAKVAVLMNTGVEDLDPDEELMDQGLDSVRLVEVVTFLREAGYHADFADLAEESSLNAWRELLEDLAQ
;
A
#
# COMPACT_ATOMS: atom_id res chain seq x y z
N MET A 1 1.71 25.84 -6.92
CA MET A 1 2.32 24.52 -6.69
C MET A 1 1.23 23.57 -7.13
N ASP A 2 1.04 23.43 -8.44
CA ASP A 2 1.66 22.36 -9.27
C ASP A 2 1.43 21.01 -8.58
N SER A 3 0.54 20.13 -9.05
CA SER A 3 0.45 19.68 -10.44
C SER A 3 -0.99 19.41 -10.88
N SER A 4 -1.26 19.76 -12.14
CA SER A 4 -2.20 19.03 -12.96
C SER A 4 -1.59 17.67 -13.27
N GLU A 5 -2.28 16.57 -12.95
CA GLU A 5 -2.19 15.39 -13.80
C GLU A 5 -3.51 14.62 -13.76
N SER A 6 -4.32 14.82 -14.80
CA SER A 6 -5.32 13.86 -15.23
C SER A 6 -4.68 13.07 -16.37
N THR A 7 -4.10 11.92 -16.04
CA THR A 7 -3.87 10.81 -16.97
C THR A 7 -4.29 9.53 -16.28
N ALA A 8 -5.60 9.28 -16.19
CA ALA A 8 -6.13 7.96 -15.88
C ALA A 8 -5.84 7.03 -17.09
N SER A 9 -4.62 6.49 -17.14
CA SER A 9 -4.23 5.44 -18.07
C SER A 9 -3.14 4.61 -17.38
N THR A 10 -3.59 3.67 -16.54
CA THR A 10 -2.79 2.74 -15.73
C THR A 10 -1.91 3.43 -14.70
N ALA A 11 -2.38 3.52 -13.45
CA ALA A 11 -1.55 3.96 -12.34
C ALA A 11 -0.29 3.07 -12.26
N SER A 12 0.87 3.70 -12.28
CA SER A 12 2.15 3.05 -12.07
C SER A 12 2.25 2.53 -10.64
N ILE A 13 3.10 1.52 -10.41
CA ILE A 13 3.30 0.96 -9.06
C ILE A 13 3.75 2.06 -8.09
N ASP A 14 4.55 3.03 -8.54
CA ASP A 14 4.99 4.15 -7.71
C ASP A 14 3.82 5.01 -7.21
N GLU A 15 2.88 5.36 -8.10
CA GLU A 15 1.67 6.12 -7.72
C GLU A 15 0.80 5.32 -6.74
N VAL A 16 0.62 4.02 -7.00
CA VAL A 16 -0.15 3.13 -6.12
C VAL A 16 0.51 3.03 -4.75
N MET A 17 1.83 2.94 -4.70
CA MET A 17 2.59 2.88 -3.44
C MET A 17 2.52 4.20 -2.68
N GLU A 18 2.58 5.36 -3.34
CA GLU A 18 2.42 6.66 -2.70
C GLU A 18 1.04 6.79 -2.02
N GLU A 19 -0.03 6.42 -2.73
CA GLU A 19 -1.38 6.42 -2.18
C GLU A 19 -1.55 5.38 -1.05
N LEU A 20 -0.96 4.19 -1.21
CA LEU A 20 -0.97 3.12 -0.21
C LEU A 20 -0.32 3.57 1.09
N MET A 21 0.88 4.17 1.02
CA MET A 21 1.60 4.69 2.18
C MET A 21 0.80 5.78 2.89
N ALA A 22 0.23 6.73 2.14
CA ALA A 22 -0.64 7.76 2.71
C ALA A 22 -1.86 7.14 3.42
N LYS A 23 -2.48 6.11 2.83
CA LYS A 23 -3.62 5.42 3.42
C LYS A 23 -3.24 4.66 4.69
N VAL A 24 -2.13 3.93 4.69
CA VAL A 24 -1.61 3.21 5.86
C VAL A 24 -1.31 4.19 7.00
N ALA A 25 -0.63 5.31 6.71
CA ALA A 25 -0.34 6.34 7.68
C ALA A 25 -1.62 6.90 8.34
N VAL A 26 -2.66 7.19 7.54
CA VAL A 26 -3.98 7.61 8.05
C VAL A 26 -4.62 6.53 8.92
N LEU A 27 -4.59 5.27 8.50
CA LEU A 27 -5.16 4.15 9.25
C LEU A 27 -4.48 4.01 10.62
N MET A 28 -3.16 4.18 10.67
CA MET A 28 -2.33 4.10 11.88
C MET A 28 -2.30 5.40 12.69
N ASN A 29 -2.89 6.49 12.19
CA ASN A 29 -2.83 7.82 12.81
C ASN A 29 -1.38 8.29 13.06
N THR A 30 -0.52 8.10 12.04
CA THR A 30 0.89 8.46 12.03
C THR A 30 1.26 9.25 10.76
N GLY A 31 2.49 9.77 10.66
CA GLY A 31 3.02 10.36 9.43
C GLY A 31 3.57 9.28 8.49
N VAL A 32 3.55 9.54 7.17
CA VAL A 32 4.21 8.64 6.19
C VAL A 32 5.71 8.57 6.46
N GLU A 33 6.31 9.68 6.94
CA GLU A 33 7.72 9.72 7.32
C GLU A 33 8.08 8.90 8.57
N ASP A 34 7.08 8.50 9.36
CA ASP A 34 7.25 7.69 10.57
C ASP A 34 7.10 6.18 10.29
N LEU A 35 6.69 5.81 9.08
CA LEU A 35 6.60 4.40 8.67
C LEU A 35 7.98 3.89 8.27
N ASP A 36 8.42 2.79 8.87
CA ASP A 36 9.60 2.06 8.41
C ASP A 36 9.19 1.11 7.27
N PRO A 37 9.76 1.24 6.05
CA PRO A 37 9.37 0.43 4.92
C PRO A 37 9.91 -1.02 4.98
N ASP A 38 10.91 -1.28 5.80
CA ASP A 38 11.55 -2.59 5.96
C ASP A 38 10.96 -3.37 7.16
N GLU A 39 10.29 -2.70 8.10
CA GLU A 39 9.62 -3.35 9.22
C GLU A 39 8.16 -3.75 8.91
N GLU A 40 7.70 -4.80 9.57
CA GLU A 40 6.32 -5.26 9.52
C GLU A 40 5.37 -4.17 10.05
N LEU A 41 4.42 -3.73 9.22
CA LEU A 41 3.46 -2.70 9.61
C LEU A 41 2.60 -3.15 10.80
N MET A 42 2.38 -4.47 10.96
CA MET A 42 1.68 -5.01 12.13
C MET A 42 2.42 -4.74 13.45
N ASP A 43 3.75 -4.79 13.44
CA ASP A 43 4.58 -4.47 14.61
C ASP A 43 4.62 -2.95 14.88
N GLN A 44 4.47 -2.15 13.81
CA GLN A 44 4.37 -0.68 13.89
C GLN A 44 2.97 -0.19 14.34
N GLY A 45 1.95 -1.06 14.33
CA GLY A 45 0.61 -0.76 14.85
C GLY A 45 -0.56 -0.89 13.85
N LEU A 46 -0.31 -1.39 12.64
CA LEU A 46 -1.37 -1.83 11.73
C LEU A 46 -2.07 -3.05 12.33
N ASP A 47 -3.40 -3.12 12.18
CA ASP A 47 -4.17 -4.27 12.63
C ASP A 47 -4.82 -5.00 11.45
N SER A 48 -5.31 -6.22 11.73
CA SER A 48 -5.92 -7.08 10.72
C SER A 48 -7.22 -6.52 10.13
N VAL A 49 -7.95 -5.66 10.86
CA VAL A 49 -9.16 -5.02 10.33
C VAL A 49 -8.77 -3.95 9.33
N ARG A 50 -7.75 -3.15 9.65
CA ARG A 50 -7.20 -2.13 8.74
C ARG A 50 -6.54 -2.74 7.52
N LEU A 51 -5.90 -3.90 7.65
CA LEU A 51 -5.33 -4.62 6.52
C LEU A 51 -6.39 -5.00 5.47
N VAL A 52 -7.62 -5.31 5.87
CA VAL A 52 -8.73 -5.54 4.92
C VAL A 52 -9.02 -4.29 4.07
N GLU A 53 -8.84 -3.09 4.64
CA GLU A 53 -8.99 -1.86 3.86
C GLU A 53 -7.85 -1.64 2.86
N VAL A 54 -6.64 -2.12 3.17
CA VAL A 54 -5.49 -2.11 2.26
C VAL A 54 -5.74 -3.06 1.08
N VAL A 55 -6.17 -4.29 1.37
CA VAL A 55 -6.56 -5.28 0.36
C VAL A 55 -7.63 -4.70 -0.59
N THR A 56 -8.64 -4.03 -0.03
CA THR A 56 -9.73 -3.44 -0.82
C THR A 56 -9.20 -2.34 -1.75
N PHE A 57 -8.34 -1.46 -1.25
CA PHE A 57 -7.71 -0.40 -2.04
C PHE A 57 -6.90 -0.96 -3.21
N LEU A 58 -6.04 -1.97 -2.97
CA LEU A 58 -5.22 -2.57 -4.03
C LEU A 58 -6.07 -3.20 -5.13
N ARG A 59 -7.17 -3.86 -4.75
CA ARG A 59 -8.14 -4.43 -5.70
C ARG A 59 -8.83 -3.37 -6.55
N GLU A 60 -9.20 -2.24 -5.97
CA GLU A 60 -9.75 -1.09 -6.69
C GLU A 60 -8.72 -0.47 -7.66
N ALA A 61 -7.44 -0.51 -7.31
CA ALA A 61 -6.32 -0.13 -8.17
C ALA A 61 -5.98 -1.18 -9.26
N GLY A 62 -6.64 -2.35 -9.26
CA GLY A 62 -6.46 -3.41 -10.25
C GLY A 62 -5.48 -4.53 -9.85
N TYR A 63 -4.92 -4.47 -8.64
CA TYR A 63 -4.02 -5.49 -8.10
C TYR A 63 -4.78 -6.49 -7.24
N HIS A 64 -4.83 -7.74 -7.67
CA HIS A 64 -5.61 -8.80 -7.00
C HIS A 64 -4.87 -9.45 -5.82
N ALA A 65 -4.24 -8.65 -4.96
CA ALA A 65 -3.70 -9.15 -3.70
C ALA A 65 -4.83 -9.61 -2.77
N ASP A 66 -4.56 -10.64 -1.96
CA ASP A 66 -5.43 -11.07 -0.88
C ASP A 66 -4.86 -10.74 0.51
N PHE A 67 -5.64 -11.05 1.53
CA PHE A 67 -5.23 -10.78 2.91
C PHE A 67 -4.02 -11.62 3.32
N ALA A 68 -3.94 -12.88 2.87
CA ALA A 68 -2.86 -13.78 3.23
C ALA A 68 -1.54 -13.29 2.63
N ASP A 69 -1.56 -12.87 1.36
CA ASP A 69 -0.39 -12.31 0.67
C ASP A 69 0.18 -11.11 1.45
N LEU A 70 -0.68 -10.16 1.84
CA LEU A 70 -0.23 -8.95 2.56
C LEU A 70 0.10 -9.20 4.03
N ALA A 71 -0.46 -10.24 4.65
CA ALA A 71 -0.22 -10.58 6.05
C ALA A 71 1.00 -11.49 6.25
N GLU A 72 1.45 -12.18 5.20
CA GLU A 72 2.67 -13.00 5.24
C GLU A 72 3.92 -12.13 5.38
N GLU A 73 4.01 -11.07 4.57
CA GLU A 73 5.05 -10.04 4.63
C GLU A 73 4.38 -8.67 4.60
N SER A 74 4.16 -8.07 5.79
CA SER A 74 3.40 -6.83 5.97
C SER A 74 4.26 -5.57 5.94
N SER A 75 5.45 -5.64 5.35
CA SER A 75 6.31 -4.48 5.12
C SER A 75 5.95 -3.76 3.81
N LEU A 76 6.22 -2.45 3.73
CA LEU A 76 5.95 -1.67 2.52
C LEU A 76 6.81 -2.14 1.34
N ASN A 77 8.05 -2.56 1.59
CA ASN A 77 8.94 -3.08 0.56
C ASN A 77 8.43 -4.42 0.01
N ALA A 78 7.99 -5.35 0.86
CA ALA A 78 7.39 -6.62 0.40
C ALA A 78 6.12 -6.38 -0.41
N TRP A 79 5.27 -5.44 0.00
CA TRP A 79 4.07 -5.09 -0.76
C TRP A 79 4.39 -4.51 -2.12
N ARG A 80 5.42 -3.68 -2.26
CA ARG A 80 5.88 -3.20 -3.57
C ARG A 80 6.30 -4.37 -4.47
N GLU A 81 7.13 -5.27 -3.96
CA GLU A 81 7.59 -6.45 -4.72
C GLU A 81 6.41 -7.33 -5.16
N LEU A 82 5.42 -7.52 -4.28
CA LEU A 82 4.18 -8.23 -4.61
C LEU A 82 3.43 -7.54 -5.76
N LEU A 83 3.30 -6.21 -5.75
CA LEU A 83 2.64 -5.47 -6.83
C LEU A 83 3.42 -5.56 -8.15
N GLU A 84 4.74 -5.59 -8.09
CA GLU A 84 5.61 -5.79 -9.26
C GLU A 84 5.44 -7.18 -9.88
N ASP A 85 5.26 -8.22 -9.06
CA ASP A 85 4.94 -9.58 -9.53
C ASP A 85 3.53 -9.66 -10.15
N LEU A 86 2.54 -9.04 -9.50
CA LEU A 86 1.15 -9.01 -9.98
C LEU A 86 0.96 -8.19 -11.28
N ALA A 87 1.88 -7.29 -11.60
CA ALA A 87 1.85 -6.47 -12.81
C ALA A 87 2.39 -7.19 -14.06
N GLN A 88 2.99 -8.39 -13.92
CA GLN A 88 3.56 -9.17 -15.02
C GLN A 88 2.51 -9.99 -15.79
#